data_AF-A0A260RNV7-F1
#
_entry.id   AF-A0A260RNV7-F1
#
_cell.length_a   1.000
_cell.length_b   1.000
_cell.length_c   1.000
_cell.angle_alpha   90.00
_cell.angle_beta   90.00
_cell.angle_gamma   90.00
#
_symmetry.space_group_name_H-M   'P 1'
#
loop_
_entity.id
_entity.type
_entity.pdbx_description
1 polymer ?
#
loop_
_entity_poly.entity_id
_entity_poly.type
_entity_poly.pdbx_seq_one_letter_code
_entity_poly.pdbx_strand_id
1 'polypeptide(L)'
;MTRWSVHPGPVAVPIDRWGHMPFPAQSMSPAGVGWIVDAHRTGQPPRHDPRPPRSLLLGDRALEADMTGSPPQPVAAALDSDYYRIGIDARRRAHTDLADVSDITDDLEHRIENLLQRTLELLDGAPKPEAQPHIEWVG
;
A
#
# COMPACT_ATOMS: atom_id res chain seq x y z
N MET A 1 12.22 7.85 -39.10
CA MET A 1 11.43 6.72 -38.55
C MET A 1 11.83 6.54 -37.09
N THR A 2 11.06 7.09 -36.17
CA THR A 2 11.40 7.07 -34.73
C THR A 2 11.01 5.71 -34.18
N ARG A 3 11.99 4.89 -33.77
CA ARG A 3 11.71 3.62 -33.09
C ARG A 3 11.08 3.93 -31.73
N TRP A 4 9.88 3.43 -31.48
CA TRP A 4 9.29 3.47 -30.14
C TRP A 4 10.07 2.55 -29.22
N SER A 5 10.40 3.05 -28.03
CA SER A 5 11.02 2.24 -26.98
C SER A 5 10.06 1.13 -26.57
N VAL A 6 10.48 -0.13 -26.73
CA VAL A 6 9.72 -1.29 -26.29
C VAL A 6 9.85 -1.39 -24.78
N HIS A 7 8.75 -1.12 -24.06
CA HIS A 7 8.69 -1.30 -22.62
C HIS A 7 8.07 -2.67 -22.31
N PRO A 8 8.56 -3.42 -21.31
CA PRO A 8 8.12 -4.79 -21.02
C PRO A 8 6.72 -4.89 -20.35
N GLY A 9 5.83 -3.91 -20.55
CA GLY A 9 4.54 -3.84 -19.86
C GLY A 9 3.39 -3.30 -20.73
N PRO A 10 2.14 -3.49 -20.29
CA PRO A 10 0.97 -2.99 -21.01
C PRO A 10 0.96 -1.45 -21.05
N VAL A 11 0.68 -0.90 -22.24
CA VAL A 11 0.60 0.56 -22.47
C VAL A 11 -0.64 1.18 -21.82
N ALA A 12 -1.72 0.42 -21.73
CA ALA A 12 -2.97 0.84 -21.11
C ALA A 12 -3.47 -0.24 -20.14
N VAL A 13 -3.86 0.17 -18.94
CA VAL A 13 -4.26 -0.69 -17.81
C VAL A 13 -5.58 -0.13 -17.28
N PRO A 14 -6.59 -0.96 -16.96
CA PRO A 14 -7.80 -0.45 -16.31
C PRO A 14 -7.44 0.09 -14.92
N ILE A 15 -7.90 1.29 -14.64
CA ILE A 15 -7.80 1.92 -13.33
C ILE A 15 -9.23 2.06 -12.82
N ASP A 16 -9.49 1.53 -11.63
CA ASP A 16 -10.82 1.69 -11.03
C ASP A 16 -11.04 3.11 -10.50
N ARG A 17 -12.24 3.39 -9.99
CA ARG A 17 -12.58 4.69 -9.40
C ARG A 17 -11.72 5.11 -8.20
N TRP A 18 -10.96 4.19 -7.61
CA TRP A 18 -10.07 4.45 -6.48
C TRP A 18 -8.61 4.64 -6.88
N GLY A 19 -8.30 4.58 -8.18
CA GLY A 19 -6.92 4.61 -8.63
C GLY A 19 -6.23 3.25 -8.48
N HIS A 20 -6.97 2.19 -8.16
CA HIS A 20 -6.39 0.85 -8.07
C HIS A 20 -6.07 0.33 -9.47
N MET A 21 -4.83 -0.07 -9.64
CA MET A 21 -4.35 -0.82 -10.78
C MET A 21 -4.20 -2.29 -10.35
N PRO A 22 -4.74 -3.26 -11.12
CA PRO A 22 -4.55 -4.67 -10.79
C PRO A 22 -3.06 -5.04 -10.78
N PHE A 23 -2.64 -5.87 -9.82
CA PHE A 23 -1.28 -6.41 -9.75
C PHE A 23 -1.30 -7.95 -9.84
N PRO A 24 -0.60 -8.55 -10.82
CA PRO A 24 0.21 -7.90 -11.85
C PRO A 24 -0.63 -7.10 -12.86
N ALA A 25 0.00 -6.11 -13.51
CA ALA A 25 -0.68 -5.20 -14.44
C ALA A 25 -1.32 -5.97 -15.61
N GLN A 26 -2.64 -5.85 -15.73
CA GLN A 26 -3.42 -6.48 -16.80
C GLN A 26 -3.72 -5.50 -17.91
N SER A 27 -3.43 -5.85 -19.18
CA SER A 27 -3.75 -4.98 -20.31
C SER A 27 -5.24 -4.67 -20.39
N MET A 28 -5.58 -3.40 -20.66
CA MET A 28 -6.93 -2.99 -21.03
C MET A 28 -7.34 -3.66 -22.34
N SER A 29 -8.64 -3.97 -22.48
CA SER A 29 -9.17 -4.51 -23.73
C SER A 29 -9.14 -3.45 -24.84
N PRO A 30 -8.98 -3.85 -26.12
CA PRO A 30 -9.03 -2.91 -27.25
C PRO A 30 -10.33 -2.11 -27.32
N ALA A 31 -11.46 -2.73 -26.96
CA ALA A 31 -12.76 -2.07 -26.90
C ALA A 31 -12.79 -0.97 -25.83
N GLY A 32 -12.18 -1.21 -24.66
CA GLY A 32 -12.05 -0.21 -23.60
C GLY A 32 -11.20 0.98 -24.04
N VAL A 33 -10.08 0.72 -24.71
CA VAL A 33 -9.23 1.78 -25.29
C VAL A 33 -10.01 2.59 -26.33
N GLY A 34 -10.72 1.92 -27.24
CA GLY A 34 -11.54 2.57 -28.27
C GLY A 34 -12.64 3.46 -27.68
N TRP A 35 -13.31 2.99 -26.64
CA TRP A 35 -14.34 3.76 -25.93
C TRP A 35 -13.76 5.04 -25.30
N ILE A 36 -12.61 4.95 -24.63
CA ILE A 36 -11.93 6.13 -24.05
C ILE A 36 -11.55 7.13 -25.14
N VAL A 37 -10.95 6.66 -26.23
CA VAL A 37 -10.52 7.53 -27.35
C VAL A 37 -11.73 8.23 -27.97
N ASP A 38 -12.82 7.52 -28.22
CA ASP A 38 -14.02 8.12 -28.81
C ASP A 38 -14.70 9.10 -27.85
N ALA A 39 -14.75 8.79 -26.55
CA ALA A 39 -15.21 9.69 -25.50
C ALA A 39 -14.40 11.01 -25.46
N HIS A 40 -13.07 10.93 -25.58
CA HIS A 40 -12.23 12.12 -25.70
C HIS A 40 -12.47 12.89 -27.02
N ARG A 41 -12.60 12.17 -28.13
CA ARG A 41 -12.82 12.77 -29.46
C ARG A 41 -14.17 13.50 -29.57
N THR A 42 -15.17 13.00 -28.87
CA THR A 42 -16.54 13.56 -28.83
C THR A 42 -16.72 14.61 -27.73
N GLY A 43 -15.67 14.95 -26.98
CA GLY A 43 -15.71 15.97 -25.93
C GLY A 43 -16.43 15.50 -24.66
N GLN A 44 -16.64 14.20 -24.49
CA GLN A 44 -17.24 13.58 -23.30
C GLN A 44 -16.24 12.63 -22.63
N PRO A 45 -15.07 13.11 -22.18
CA PRO A 45 -14.07 12.23 -21.58
C PRO A 45 -14.65 11.51 -20.35
N PRO A 46 -14.27 10.25 -20.10
CA PRO A 46 -14.71 9.52 -18.93
C PRO A 46 -14.37 10.32 -17.67
N ARG A 47 -15.40 10.69 -16.90
CA ARG A 47 -15.22 11.42 -15.66
C ARG A 47 -14.96 10.41 -14.55
N HIS A 48 -13.88 10.61 -13.81
CA HIS A 48 -13.75 9.96 -12.52
C HIS A 48 -14.83 10.53 -11.61
N ASP A 49 -15.74 9.68 -11.13
CA ASP A 49 -16.70 10.10 -10.12
C ASP A 49 -15.92 10.61 -8.91
N PRO A 50 -16.20 11.83 -8.43
CA PRO A 50 -15.55 12.34 -7.24
C PRO A 50 -15.80 11.36 -6.09
N ARG A 51 -14.71 11.00 -5.41
CA ARG A 51 -14.76 10.11 -4.25
C ARG A 51 -15.86 10.60 -3.29
N PRO A 52 -16.80 9.75 -2.85
CA PRO A 52 -17.68 10.16 -1.77
C PRO A 52 -16.79 10.57 -0.59
N PRO A 53 -17.01 11.75 0.01
CA PRO A 53 -16.22 12.18 1.15
C PRO A 53 -16.24 11.07 2.18
N ARG A 54 -15.06 10.68 2.70
CA ARG A 54 -15.02 9.72 3.81
C ARG A 54 -15.78 10.38 4.94
N SER A 55 -16.98 9.88 5.20
CA SER A 55 -17.70 10.21 6.41
C SER A 55 -16.81 9.77 7.56
N LEU A 56 -16.23 10.72 8.29
CA LEU A 56 -15.70 10.46 9.62
C LEU A 56 -16.92 10.30 10.54
N LEU A 57 -17.65 9.20 10.36
CA LEU A 57 -18.57 8.71 11.38
C LEU A 57 -17.73 8.11 12.48
N LEU A 58 -17.26 9.00 13.37
CA LEU A 58 -16.99 8.60 14.73
C LEU A 58 -18.34 8.59 15.46
N GLY A 59 -18.78 7.40 15.89
CA GLY A 59 -19.84 7.26 16.89
C GLY A 59 -20.99 6.37 16.45
N ASP A 60 -21.04 5.20 17.07
CA ASP A 60 -22.08 4.17 17.03
C ASP A 60 -23.53 4.63 16.81
N ARG A 61 -24.23 3.87 15.95
CA ARG A 61 -25.69 3.71 15.84
C ARG A 61 -26.55 4.94 15.50
N ALA A 62 -26.95 5.00 14.23
CA ALA A 62 -28.34 5.31 13.82
C ALA A 62 -28.52 4.77 12.38
N LEU A 63 -29.09 3.58 12.21
CA LEU A 63 -30.53 3.32 12.01
C LEU A 63 -30.98 3.67 10.58
N GLU A 64 -31.23 2.60 9.81
CA GLU A 64 -32.37 2.44 8.88
C GLU A 64 -33.19 3.73 8.65
N ALA A 65 -32.89 4.46 7.57
CA ALA A 65 -33.72 5.54 7.09
C ALA A 65 -33.76 5.53 5.56
N ASP A 66 -34.83 4.89 5.06
CA ASP A 66 -35.62 5.24 3.88
C ASP A 66 -34.91 5.97 2.71
N MET A 67 -34.65 5.20 1.64
CA MET A 67 -34.04 5.66 0.39
C MET A 67 -35.01 6.44 -0.52
N THR A 68 -35.76 7.41 -0.01
CA THR A 68 -36.61 8.28 -0.84
C THR A 68 -36.51 9.76 -0.47
N GLY A 69 -35.30 10.32 -0.56
CA GLY A 69 -35.09 11.77 -0.48
C GLY A 69 -33.97 12.20 -1.40
N SER A 70 -34.27 13.11 -2.34
CA SER A 70 -33.22 13.78 -3.13
C SER A 70 -32.20 14.39 -2.15
N PRO A 71 -30.90 14.07 -2.26
CA PRO A 71 -29.93 14.55 -1.29
C PRO A 71 -29.83 16.08 -1.38
N PRO A 72 -29.69 16.78 -0.24
CA PRO A 72 -29.51 18.23 -0.25
C PRO A 72 -28.32 18.59 -1.13
N GLN A 73 -28.52 19.56 -2.03
CA GLN A 73 -27.48 20.13 -2.88
C GLN A 73 -26.24 20.46 -2.03
N PRO A 74 -25.05 19.95 -2.37
CA PRO A 74 -23.86 20.21 -1.59
C PRO A 74 -23.53 21.70 -1.67
N VAL A 75 -23.67 22.39 -0.54
CA VAL A 75 -23.02 23.70 -0.37
C VAL A 75 -21.52 23.46 -0.47
N ALA A 76 -20.90 23.96 -1.53
CA ALA A 76 -19.46 23.95 -1.68
C ALA A 76 -18.87 24.68 -0.47
N ALA A 77 -18.29 23.94 0.47
CA ALA A 77 -17.62 24.55 1.61
C ALA A 77 -16.50 25.44 1.07
N ALA A 78 -16.53 26.72 1.41
CA ALA A 78 -15.46 27.64 1.08
C ALA A 78 -14.18 27.11 1.75
N LEU A 79 -13.30 26.53 0.94
CA LEU A 79 -11.99 26.11 1.41
C LEU A 79 -11.20 27.38 1.75
N ASP A 80 -10.54 27.37 2.90
CA ASP A 80 -9.59 28.42 3.24
C ASP A 80 -8.50 28.48 2.15
N SER A 81 -8.12 29.69 1.76
CA SER A 81 -6.96 29.96 0.92
C SER A 81 -5.68 29.24 1.37
N ASP A 82 -5.55 28.99 2.68
CA ASP A 82 -4.40 28.30 3.28
C ASP A 82 -4.49 26.78 3.25
N TYR A 83 -5.60 26.19 2.80
CA TYR A 83 -5.82 24.73 2.81
C TYR A 83 -4.68 23.95 2.15
N TYR A 84 -4.19 24.43 1.00
CA TYR A 84 -3.10 23.80 0.28
C TYR A 84 -1.78 23.89 1.06
N ARG A 85 -1.50 25.04 1.68
CA ARG A 85 -0.29 25.27 2.48
C ARG A 85 -0.26 24.35 3.71
N ILE A 86 -1.38 24.25 4.43
CA ILE A 86 -1.53 23.37 5.60
C ILE A 86 -1.26 21.91 5.22
N GLY A 87 -1.78 21.47 4.07
CA GLY A 87 -1.55 20.12 3.56
C GLY A 87 -0.07 19.84 3.25
N ILE A 88 0.63 20.79 2.64
CA ILE A 88 2.07 20.68 2.35
C ILE A 88 2.89 20.63 3.65
N ASP A 89 2.58 21.49 4.62
CA ASP A 89 3.28 21.51 5.91
C ASP A 89 3.08 20.21 6.69
N ALA A 90 1.87 19.64 6.65
CA ALA A 90 1.58 18.35 7.26
C ALA A 90 2.40 17.22 6.62
N ARG A 91 2.53 17.20 5.30
CA ARG A 91 3.35 16.20 4.60
C ARG A 91 4.83 16.34 4.92
N ARG A 92 5.34 17.56 5.01
CA ARG A 92 6.73 17.83 5.39
C ARG A 92 7.02 17.36 6.81
N ARG A 93 6.12 17.63 7.76
CA ARG A 93 6.22 17.13 9.14
C ARG A 93 6.27 15.61 9.18
N ALA A 94 5.30 14.95 8.55
CA ALA A 94 5.28 13.48 8.49
C ALA A 94 6.56 12.89 7.86
N HIS A 95 7.10 13.50 6.81
CA HIS A 95 8.36 13.07 6.23
C HIS A 95 9.54 13.21 7.20
N THR A 96 9.54 14.25 8.03
CA THR A 96 10.59 14.47 9.04
C THR A 96 10.42 13.47 10.19
N ASP A 97 9.20 13.30 10.68
CA ASP A 97 8.88 12.39 11.79
C ASP A 97 9.17 10.92 11.46
N LEU A 98 9.09 10.56 10.16
CA LEU A 98 9.34 9.19 9.67
C LEU A 98 10.74 8.99 9.11
N ALA A 99 11.63 10.00 9.15
CA ALA A 99 12.95 9.91 8.54
C ALA A 99 13.81 8.80 9.16
N ASP A 100 13.75 8.64 10.48
CA ASP A 100 14.63 7.76 11.24
C ASP A 100 14.12 6.30 11.30
N VAL A 101 12.94 6.01 10.73
CA VAL A 101 12.34 4.67 10.79
C VAL A 101 13.20 3.63 10.08
N SER A 102 13.90 4.01 9.00
CA SER A 102 14.81 3.12 8.29
C SER A 102 15.98 2.71 9.18
N ASP A 103 16.65 3.67 9.81
CA ASP A 103 17.80 3.43 10.66
C ASP A 103 17.43 2.54 11.88
N ILE A 104 16.25 2.77 12.47
CA ILE A 104 15.73 1.91 13.55
C ILE A 104 15.52 0.46 13.08
N THR A 105 15.08 0.30 11.83
CA THR A 105 14.83 -1.02 11.24
C THR A 105 16.16 -1.73 10.98
N ASP A 106 17.16 -1.01 10.47
CA ASP A 106 18.50 -1.53 10.23
C ASP A 106 19.15 -2.00 11.55
N ASP A 107 19.03 -1.23 12.63
CA ASP A 107 19.54 -1.62 13.96
C ASP A 107 18.85 -2.88 14.51
N LEU A 108 17.53 -3.00 14.27
CA LEU A 108 16.76 -4.18 14.67
C LEU A 108 17.22 -5.42 13.89
N GLU A 109 17.44 -5.30 12.58
CA GLU A 109 17.96 -6.38 11.75
C GLU A 109 19.32 -6.88 12.25
N HIS A 110 20.25 -5.97 12.54
CA HIS A 110 21.55 -6.32 13.11
C HIS A 110 21.42 -7.06 14.45
N ARG A 111 20.47 -6.63 15.31
CA ARG A 111 20.24 -7.29 16.59
C ARG A 111 19.66 -8.69 16.44
N ILE A 112 18.76 -8.88 15.47
CA ILE A 112 18.19 -10.20 15.15
C ILE A 112 19.29 -11.13 14.67
N GLU A 113 20.14 -10.67 13.74
CA GLU A 113 21.26 -11.46 13.21
C GLU A 113 22.21 -11.90 14.33
N ASN A 114 22.59 -10.96 15.22
CA ASN A 114 23.44 -11.29 16.37
C ASN A 114 22.80 -12.31 17.32
N LEU A 115 21.49 -12.20 17.56
CA LEU A 115 20.78 -13.13 18.43
C LEU A 115 20.72 -14.54 17.82
N LEU A 116 20.48 -14.62 16.51
CA LEU A 116 20.49 -15.88 15.77
C LEU A 116 21.88 -16.52 15.81
N GLN A 117 22.92 -15.74 15.51
CA GLN A 117 24.32 -16.21 15.54
C GLN A 117 24.71 -16.76 16.92
N ARG A 118 24.41 -16.01 18.00
CA ARG A 118 24.68 -16.47 19.36
C ARG A 118 23.92 -17.75 19.72
N THR A 119 22.69 -17.89 19.21
CA THR A 119 21.89 -19.09 19.46
C THR A 119 22.49 -20.30 18.77
N LEU A 120 22.98 -20.14 17.53
CA LEU A 120 23.70 -21.20 16.81
C LEU A 120 24.99 -21.60 17.54
N GLU A 121 25.78 -20.63 18.00
CA GLU A 121 27.00 -20.89 18.77
C GLU A 121 26.73 -21.68 20.06
N LEU A 122 25.62 -21.41 20.75
CA LEU A 122 25.22 -22.17 21.94
C LEU A 122 24.81 -23.61 21.61
N LEU A 123 24.17 -23.82 20.46
CA LEU A 123 23.79 -25.15 19.99
C LEU A 123 25.01 -25.96 19.52
N ASP A 124 25.96 -25.32 18.84
CA ASP A 124 27.19 -25.95 18.35
C ASP A 124 28.22 -26.19 19.47
N GLY A 125 28.24 -25.34 20.49
CA GLY A 125 29.08 -25.48 21.68
C GLY A 125 28.54 -26.45 22.73
N ALA A 126 27.33 -27.01 22.54
CA ALA A 126 26.80 -28.03 23.43
C ALA A 126 27.62 -29.32 23.28
N PRO A 127 28.11 -29.92 24.39
CA PRO A 127 28.87 -31.16 24.30
C PRO A 127 28.01 -32.23 23.64
N LYS A 128 28.46 -32.72 22.48
CA LYS A 128 27.92 -33.94 21.85
C LYS A 128 27.95 -35.01 22.94
N PRO A 129 26.82 -35.68 23.27
CA PRO A 129 26.83 -36.69 24.32
C PRO A 129 27.88 -37.73 23.94
N GLU A 130 28.97 -37.76 24.70
CA GLU A 130 30.03 -38.73 24.51
C GLU A 130 29.37 -40.11 24.65
N ALA A 131 29.60 -40.97 23.65
CA ALA A 131 29.13 -42.34 23.69
C ALA A 131 29.63 -42.96 25.00
N GLN A 132 28.70 -43.30 25.89
CA GLN A 132 29.00 -43.85 27.20
C GLN A 132 29.90 -45.09 27.02
N PRO A 133 31.05 -45.20 27.69
CA PRO A 133 31.85 -46.41 27.61
C PRO A 133 31.04 -47.57 28.19
N HIS A 134 30.94 -48.64 27.40
CA HIS A 134 30.30 -49.89 27.76
C HIS A 134 30.97 -50.45 29.02
N ILE A 135 30.27 -50.38 30.16
CA ILE A 135 30.74 -50.96 31.42
C ILE A 135 30.63 -52.48 31.31
N GLU A 136 31.77 -53.15 31.15
CA GLU A 136 31.88 -54.59 31.27
C GLU A 136 31.80 -54.96 32.76
N TRP A 137 30.68 -55.59 33.15
CA TRP A 137 30.54 -56.19 34.47
C TRP A 137 31.31 -57.50 34.50
N VAL A 138 32.41 -57.53 35.26
CA VAL A 138 33.10 -58.78 35.61
C VAL A 138 32.27 -59.51 36.65
N GLY A 139 31.79 -60.70 36.29
CA GLY A 139 31.23 -61.72 37.18
C GLY A 139 32.15 -62.93 37.25
#